data_AF-A0A1A8E428-F1
#
_entry.id   AF-A0A1A8E428-F1
#
_cell.length_a   1.000
_cell.length_b   1.000
_cell.length_c   1.000
_cell.angle_alpha   90.00
_cell.angle_beta   90.00
_cell.angle_gamma   90.00
#
_symmetry.space_group_name_H-M   'P 1'
#
loop_
_entity.id
_entity.type
_entity.pdbx_description
1 polymer ?
#
loop_
_entity_poly.entity_id
_entity_poly.type
_entity_poly.pdbx_seq_one_letter_code
_entity_poly.pdbx_strand_id
1 'polypeptide(L)'
;RSDGPSGGQWRQRNKKQWRTKSKAPEKEVEKEEQILREPVKETGPRGTCQTMCPIQELRDREAQNRLHRFEMVPGTERDRRPWGDPTRAVKEYSRPAAGKDAMKSSDLRPPEVLLKTVYYLIDFVIASPSLNPWTEVYSFAFDRLRCVKQDMIVQRLSGLECLAILERAVRFLIYASYRLCGEPLRLYDPRINDTHIQEYFSWLFDCYTNGPGPYPNQDEFQALGLLYNLGSSSTLQHIMELPVRLRKARSVTLALAINQAYLERNPVRLLRLARRLNFLQACALHRHLVMCRRDLLLIYSHGYSSRNCSFPLDRLAQLLSLDTSHTAQLCQAYGVEVDQNKVAFSKAAFTEPEQGRLLCKSYHSLVSEKQKDLGVKDIIHGFT
;
A
#
# COMPACT_ATOMS: atom_id res chain seq x y z
N ARG A 1 33.04 27.71 -58.71
CA ARG A 1 34.07 26.77 -58.21
C ARG A 1 33.48 26.15 -56.95
N SER A 2 32.94 24.92 -57.02
CA SER A 2 33.65 23.65 -56.72
C SER A 2 34.19 23.59 -55.27
N ASP A 3 33.95 22.55 -54.46
CA ASP A 3 33.31 21.24 -54.70
C ASP A 3 32.56 20.68 -53.48
N GLY A 4 31.85 19.58 -53.69
CA GLY A 4 31.09 18.82 -52.71
C GLY A 4 31.90 17.76 -51.90
N PRO A 5 31.24 16.71 -51.35
CA PRO A 5 31.62 16.15 -50.06
C PRO A 5 32.07 14.67 -50.06
N SER A 6 32.59 14.22 -48.90
CA SER A 6 32.77 12.81 -48.50
C SER A 6 32.62 12.72 -46.97
N GLY A 7 32.16 11.66 -46.31
CA GLY A 7 31.62 10.33 -46.67
C GLY A 7 31.73 9.44 -45.40
N GLY A 8 30.94 8.41 -45.11
CA GLY A 8 29.74 7.86 -45.72
C GLY A 8 29.12 6.77 -44.81
N GLN A 9 27.84 6.50 -45.07
CA GLN A 9 27.03 5.25 -44.97
C GLN A 9 27.77 3.95 -44.53
N TRP A 10 27.16 2.96 -43.87
CA TRP A 10 25.95 2.19 -44.23
C TRP A 10 25.36 1.49 -42.95
N ARG A 11 24.35 0.60 -42.93
CA ARG A 11 23.52 -0.11 -43.94
C ARG A 11 22.15 -0.52 -43.34
N GLN A 12 21.13 -0.73 -44.17
CA GLN A 12 19.91 -1.51 -43.83
C GLN A 12 19.88 -2.84 -44.61
N ARG A 13 19.23 -3.87 -44.04
CA ARG A 13 18.44 -4.96 -44.68
C ARG A 13 18.00 -5.94 -43.57
N ASN A 14 16.88 -6.66 -43.62
CA ASN A 14 15.98 -6.98 -44.75
C ASN A 14 14.54 -7.29 -44.28
N LYS A 15 13.53 -7.05 -45.14
CA LYS A 15 12.15 -7.60 -44.98
C LYS A 15 11.97 -8.80 -45.91
N LYS A 16 11.22 -9.83 -45.46
CA LYS A 16 10.47 -10.79 -46.30
C LYS A 16 9.16 -11.11 -45.55
N GLN A 17 8.03 -10.51 -45.91
CA GLN A 17 7.14 -10.84 -47.03
C GLN A 17 6.33 -12.13 -46.77
N TRP A 18 5.12 -11.95 -46.22
CA TRP A 18 4.12 -13.00 -46.05
C TRP A 18 3.43 -13.30 -47.39
N ARG A 19 3.20 -14.59 -47.68
CA ARG A 19 2.33 -15.04 -48.77
C ARG A 19 1.36 -16.09 -48.21
N THR A 20 0.06 -15.79 -48.29
CA THR A 20 -1.02 -16.72 -47.98
C THR A 20 -1.16 -17.78 -49.08
N LYS A 21 -1.37 -19.04 -48.68
CA LYS A 21 -2.13 -20.03 -49.47
C LYS A 21 -2.70 -21.10 -48.54
N SER A 22 -4.00 -21.35 -48.68
CA SER A 22 -4.76 -22.28 -47.85
C SER A 22 -4.69 -23.70 -48.40
N LYS A 23 -4.70 -24.71 -47.51
CA LYS A 23 -5.33 -26.03 -47.70
C LYS A 23 -5.47 -26.72 -46.33
N ALA A 24 -6.50 -27.56 -46.21
CA ALA A 24 -6.91 -28.23 -44.97
C ALA A 24 -6.65 -29.76 -45.08
N PRO A 25 -7.08 -30.63 -44.14
CA PRO A 25 -6.13 -31.45 -43.36
C PRO A 25 -6.32 -32.96 -43.54
N GLU A 26 -5.42 -33.78 -42.95
CA GLU A 26 -5.74 -35.10 -42.36
C GLU A 26 -4.51 -35.74 -41.66
N LYS A 27 -4.75 -36.33 -40.47
CA LYS A 27 -4.14 -37.53 -39.81
C LYS A 27 -2.58 -37.66 -39.79
N GLU A 28 -1.90 -38.23 -38.80
CA GLU A 28 -2.16 -39.19 -37.69
C GLU A 28 -1.40 -38.65 -36.43
N VAL A 29 -1.91 -38.65 -35.19
CA VAL A 29 -2.23 -39.77 -34.27
C VAL A 29 -1.00 -40.64 -33.96
N GLU A 30 -0.82 -40.98 -32.66
CA GLU A 30 0.30 -41.75 -32.08
C GLU A 30 1.68 -41.08 -31.95
N LYS A 31 1.81 -40.23 -30.91
CA LYS A 31 3.01 -40.15 -30.04
C LYS A 31 2.75 -39.43 -28.70
N GLU A 32 1.68 -39.82 -28.02
CA GLU A 32 1.55 -39.59 -26.59
C GLU A 32 2.09 -40.81 -25.84
N GLU A 33 3.30 -40.69 -25.29
CA GLU A 33 3.65 -41.08 -23.92
C GLU A 33 5.16 -40.82 -23.68
N GLN A 34 5.55 -40.59 -22.43
CA GLN A 34 6.93 -40.32 -21.99
C GLN A 34 7.59 -39.01 -22.48
N ILE A 35 6.90 -37.88 -22.32
CA ILE A 35 7.63 -36.68 -21.87
C ILE A 35 7.85 -36.87 -20.36
N LEU A 36 9.09 -37.18 -19.96
CA LEU A 36 9.46 -37.14 -18.55
C LEU A 36 9.14 -35.74 -18.01
N ARG A 37 8.50 -35.69 -16.84
CA ARG A 37 8.38 -34.44 -16.07
C ARG A 37 9.78 -34.05 -15.61
N GLU A 38 10.47 -33.24 -16.42
CA GLU A 38 11.65 -32.53 -15.95
C GLU A 38 11.27 -31.78 -14.67
N PRO A 39 12.02 -31.93 -13.56
CA PRO A 39 11.73 -31.17 -12.37
C PRO A 39 11.88 -29.69 -12.70
N VAL A 40 10.86 -28.89 -12.37
CA VAL A 40 10.93 -27.43 -12.48
C VAL A 40 12.16 -26.98 -11.69
N LYS A 41 13.21 -26.54 -12.40
CA LYS A 41 14.46 -26.09 -11.78
C LYS A 41 14.13 -25.05 -10.72
N GLU A 42 14.41 -25.36 -9.47
CA GLU A 42 14.23 -24.42 -8.37
C GLU A 42 15.18 -23.23 -8.59
N THR A 43 14.64 -22.07 -8.93
CA THR A 43 15.41 -21.01 -9.58
C THR A 43 16.15 -20.10 -8.60
N GLY A 44 16.13 -20.35 -7.29
CA GLY A 44 16.77 -19.52 -6.25
C GLY A 44 17.35 -20.34 -5.09
N PRO A 45 18.26 -19.75 -4.29
CA PRO A 45 18.76 -20.38 -3.07
C PRO A 45 17.60 -20.61 -2.10
N ARG A 46 17.54 -21.77 -1.43
CA ARG A 46 16.58 -22.04 -0.36
C ARG A 46 17.16 -21.68 1.01
N GLY A 47 16.36 -21.04 1.84
CA GLY A 47 16.67 -20.83 3.26
C GLY A 47 16.48 -22.08 4.11
N THR A 48 17.26 -22.18 5.18
CA THR A 48 17.21 -23.28 6.17
C THR A 48 16.98 -22.79 7.60
N CYS A 49 16.81 -21.48 7.82
CA CYS A 49 16.50 -20.91 9.14
C CYS A 49 15.06 -21.24 9.58
N GLN A 50 14.89 -22.24 10.46
CA GLN A 50 13.59 -22.67 10.97
C GLN A 50 12.98 -21.75 12.07
N THR A 51 13.67 -20.66 12.42
CA THR A 51 13.25 -19.66 13.42
C THR A 51 12.98 -18.29 12.79
N MET A 52 12.22 -17.43 13.47
CA MET A 52 11.87 -16.10 12.94
C MET A 52 13.07 -15.13 12.88
N CYS A 53 14.14 -15.42 13.63
CA CYS A 53 15.45 -14.79 13.60
C CYS A 53 16.53 -15.91 13.63
N PRO A 54 17.60 -15.84 12.81
CA PRO A 54 18.72 -16.78 12.91
C PRO A 54 19.40 -16.72 14.28
N ILE A 55 19.78 -17.86 14.85
CA ILE A 55 20.34 -17.95 16.21
C ILE A 55 21.62 -17.11 16.35
N GLN A 56 22.46 -17.05 15.31
CA GLN A 56 23.67 -16.23 15.34
C GLN A 56 23.34 -14.74 15.38
N GLU A 57 22.36 -14.27 14.58
CA GLU A 57 21.93 -12.87 14.61
C GLU A 57 21.35 -12.48 15.99
N LEU A 58 20.58 -13.38 16.62
CA LEU A 58 20.06 -13.15 17.97
C LEU A 58 21.20 -12.94 18.98
N ARG A 59 22.21 -13.83 18.97
CA ARG A 59 23.40 -13.74 19.83
C ARG A 59 24.24 -12.50 19.56
N ASP A 60 24.39 -12.11 18.29
CA ASP A 60 25.11 -10.90 17.92
C ASP A 60 24.38 -9.65 18.44
N ARG A 61 23.03 -9.64 18.41
CA ARG A 61 22.21 -8.54 18.94
C ARG A 61 22.17 -8.50 20.47
N GLU A 62 22.21 -9.65 21.15
CA GLU A 62 22.45 -9.75 22.60
C GLU A 62 23.82 -9.16 22.97
N ALA A 63 24.90 -9.63 22.33
CA ALA A 63 26.26 -9.19 22.63
C ALA A 63 26.49 -7.69 22.38
N GLN A 64 25.77 -7.12 21.41
CA GLN A 64 25.87 -5.70 21.02
C GLN A 64 24.83 -4.80 21.71
N ASN A 65 23.99 -5.32 22.61
CA ASN A 65 22.87 -4.60 23.23
C ASN A 65 21.92 -3.94 22.19
N ARG A 66 21.60 -4.65 21.10
CA ARG A 66 20.73 -4.20 19.99
C ARG A 66 19.39 -4.96 19.90
N LEU A 67 18.95 -5.60 20.99
CA LEU A 67 17.62 -6.19 21.05
C LEU A 67 16.55 -5.10 21.11
N HIS A 68 15.43 -5.28 20.39
CA HIS A 68 14.23 -4.48 20.62
C HIS A 68 13.50 -4.98 21.88
N ARG A 69 12.80 -4.10 22.62
CA ARG A 69 11.99 -4.52 23.78
C ARG A 69 10.86 -5.53 23.46
N PHE A 70 10.54 -5.70 22.17
CA PHE A 70 9.57 -6.70 21.72
C PHE A 70 10.16 -8.10 21.53
N GLU A 71 11.50 -8.20 21.62
CA GLU A 71 12.30 -9.42 21.40
C GLU A 71 13.03 -9.88 22.67
N MET A 72 12.95 -9.11 23.76
CA MET A 72 13.57 -9.44 25.05
C MET A 72 12.71 -10.44 25.84
N VAL A 73 13.34 -11.25 26.69
CA VAL A 73 12.65 -12.05 27.71
C VAL A 73 12.01 -11.09 28.73
N PRO A 74 10.70 -11.21 29.02
CA PRO A 74 10.02 -10.33 29.98
C PRO A 74 10.70 -10.34 31.36
N GLY A 75 10.95 -9.16 31.92
CA GLY A 75 11.65 -8.97 33.19
C GLY A 75 13.15 -8.72 33.06
N THR A 76 13.77 -9.00 31.90
CA THR A 76 15.21 -8.76 31.67
C THR A 76 15.52 -7.38 31.08
N GLU A 77 14.50 -6.55 30.80
CA GLU A 77 14.66 -5.28 30.06
C GLU A 77 15.50 -4.23 30.81
N ARG A 78 15.71 -4.41 32.12
CA ARG A 78 16.54 -3.54 32.98
C ARG A 78 17.93 -4.10 33.25
N ASP A 79 18.22 -5.32 32.80
CA ASP A 79 19.52 -5.94 33.02
C ASP A 79 20.59 -5.25 32.17
N ARG A 80 21.84 -5.28 32.65
CA ARG A 80 23.00 -4.74 31.92
C ARG A 80 23.21 -5.40 30.54
N ARG A 81 22.66 -6.60 30.37
CA ARG A 81 22.55 -7.35 29.12
C ARG A 81 21.19 -8.06 29.12
N PRO A 82 20.14 -7.48 28.51
CA PRO A 82 18.84 -8.15 28.40
C PRO A 82 18.97 -9.42 27.54
N TRP A 83 18.17 -10.44 27.85
CA TRP A 83 18.22 -11.72 27.13
C TRP A 83 17.24 -11.70 25.96
N GLY A 84 17.64 -12.26 24.82
CA GLY A 84 16.79 -12.41 23.65
C GLY A 84 15.87 -13.61 23.80
N ASP A 85 14.57 -13.43 23.59
CA ASP A 85 13.61 -14.52 23.54
C ASP A 85 13.56 -15.11 22.12
N PRO A 86 14.01 -16.36 21.88
CA PRO A 86 14.04 -16.96 20.54
C PRO A 86 12.66 -17.16 19.92
N THR A 87 11.60 -17.12 20.73
CA THR A 87 10.21 -17.21 20.26
C THR A 87 9.63 -15.86 19.83
N ARG A 88 10.26 -14.76 20.24
CA ARG A 88 9.83 -13.37 19.95
C ARG A 88 10.76 -12.62 19.00
N ALA A 89 12.03 -13.01 18.93
CA ALA A 89 13.04 -12.42 18.06
C ALA A 89 12.69 -12.59 16.58
N VAL A 90 12.75 -11.49 15.82
CA VAL A 90 12.51 -11.49 14.38
C VAL A 90 13.70 -10.88 13.66
N LYS A 91 14.11 -11.51 12.56
CA LYS A 91 15.27 -11.11 11.75
C LYS A 91 15.20 -9.62 11.37
N GLU A 92 16.23 -8.86 11.74
CA GLU A 92 16.37 -7.43 11.44
C GLU A 92 16.69 -7.19 9.95
N TYR A 93 16.24 -6.08 9.37
CA TYR A 93 16.57 -5.77 7.98
C TYR A 93 18.03 -5.30 7.84
N SER A 94 18.85 -6.06 7.10
CA SER A 94 20.19 -5.64 6.71
C SER A 94 20.18 -5.01 5.32
N ARG A 95 20.59 -3.75 5.20
CA ARG A 95 20.88 -3.15 3.89
C ARG A 95 21.86 -4.04 3.10
N PRO A 96 21.60 -4.37 1.82
CA PRO A 96 22.60 -4.95 0.94
C PRO A 96 23.77 -3.98 0.80
N ALA A 97 25.00 -4.46 1.01
CA ALA A 97 26.22 -3.69 0.83
C ALA A 97 27.07 -4.34 -0.28
N ALA A 98 27.70 -3.52 -1.12
CA ALA A 98 28.61 -4.02 -2.14
C ALA A 98 29.78 -4.76 -1.47
N GLY A 99 30.12 -5.95 -1.98
CA GLY A 99 31.17 -6.80 -1.42
C GLY A 99 30.81 -7.57 -0.13
N LYS A 100 29.56 -7.52 0.34
CA LYS A 100 29.10 -8.43 1.40
C LYS A 100 28.90 -9.82 0.80
N ASP A 101 29.39 -10.86 1.47
CA ASP A 101 29.21 -12.25 1.03
C ASP A 101 27.73 -12.58 0.76
N ALA A 102 27.49 -13.49 -0.19
CA ALA A 102 26.16 -14.00 -0.47
C ALA A 102 25.53 -14.56 0.83
N MET A 103 24.29 -14.16 1.15
CA MET A 103 23.63 -14.58 2.38
C MET A 103 23.59 -16.11 2.47
N LYS A 104 24.06 -16.65 3.59
CA LYS A 104 24.11 -18.10 3.81
C LYS A 104 22.68 -18.63 3.87
N SER A 105 22.48 -19.88 3.44
CA SER A 105 21.19 -20.55 3.57
C SER A 105 20.68 -20.57 5.02
N SER A 106 21.60 -20.70 5.99
CA SER A 106 21.32 -20.63 7.44
C SER A 106 20.70 -19.33 7.92
N ASP A 107 20.88 -18.25 7.15
CA ASP A 107 20.46 -16.89 7.52
C ASP A 107 19.14 -16.52 6.83
N LEU A 108 18.71 -17.31 5.83
CA LEU A 108 17.47 -17.15 5.08
C LEU A 108 16.37 -18.04 5.68
N ARG A 109 15.19 -17.46 5.90
CA ARG A 109 14.00 -18.19 6.38
C ARG A 109 13.21 -18.76 5.19
N PRO A 110 12.86 -20.05 5.17
CA PRO A 110 12.04 -20.62 4.11
C PRO A 110 10.58 -20.10 4.16
N PRO A 111 9.78 -20.31 3.10
CA PRO A 111 8.48 -19.65 2.91
C PRO A 111 7.49 -19.83 4.06
N GLU A 112 7.42 -21.02 4.63
CA GLU A 112 6.57 -21.37 5.77
C GLU A 112 6.95 -20.59 7.04
N VAL A 113 8.25 -20.36 7.26
CA VAL A 113 8.78 -19.56 8.38
C VAL A 113 8.56 -18.07 8.13
N LEU A 114 8.68 -17.60 6.89
CA LEU A 114 8.36 -16.22 6.51
C LEU A 114 6.89 -15.91 6.75
N LEU A 115 5.98 -16.80 6.32
CA LEU A 115 4.55 -16.65 6.53
C LEU A 115 4.20 -16.70 8.04
N LYS A 116 4.79 -17.65 8.80
CA LYS A 116 4.68 -17.70 10.27
C LYS A 116 5.18 -16.41 10.94
N THR A 117 6.27 -15.83 10.44
CA THR A 117 6.81 -14.55 10.94
C THR A 117 5.80 -13.41 10.73
N VAL A 118 5.17 -13.35 9.55
CA VAL A 118 4.14 -12.34 9.26
C VAL A 118 2.91 -12.52 10.17
N TYR A 119 2.46 -13.75 10.40
CA TYR A 119 1.40 -14.03 11.38
C TYR A 119 1.80 -13.56 12.79
N TYR A 120 3.02 -13.85 13.25
CA TYR A 120 3.50 -13.38 14.56
C TYR A 120 3.51 -11.86 14.67
N LEU A 121 4.04 -11.16 13.66
CA LEU A 121 4.06 -9.69 13.62
C LEU A 121 2.66 -9.10 13.68
N ILE A 122 1.67 -9.69 13.01
CA ILE A 122 0.28 -9.22 13.04
C ILE A 122 -0.35 -9.47 14.41
N ASP A 123 -0.31 -10.72 14.87
CA ASP A 123 -1.08 -11.18 16.02
C ASP A 123 -0.54 -10.68 17.37
N PHE A 124 0.79 -10.72 17.54
CA PHE A 124 1.43 -10.47 18.84
C PHE A 124 2.12 -9.11 18.92
N VAL A 125 2.37 -8.44 17.79
CA VAL A 125 3.03 -7.13 17.77
C VAL A 125 2.08 -6.01 17.31
N ILE A 126 1.54 -6.09 16.10
CA ILE A 126 0.72 -5.02 15.50
C ILE A 126 -0.65 -4.87 16.18
N ALA A 127 -1.31 -6.00 16.47
CA ALA A 127 -2.63 -6.04 17.09
C ALA A 127 -2.61 -6.03 18.63
N SER A 128 -1.43 -6.07 19.27
CA SER A 128 -1.33 -6.13 20.72
C SER A 128 -1.75 -4.81 21.38
N PRO A 129 -2.72 -4.82 22.31
CA PRO A 129 -3.17 -3.60 22.99
C PRO A 129 -2.16 -3.11 24.05
N SER A 130 -1.26 -3.97 24.54
CA SER A 130 -0.26 -3.62 25.54
C SER A 130 0.97 -2.92 24.96
N LEU A 131 1.23 -3.06 23.65
CA LEU A 131 2.40 -2.46 23.00
C LEU A 131 2.08 -1.03 22.54
N ASN A 132 2.51 -0.05 23.33
CA ASN A 132 2.43 1.37 23.01
C ASN A 132 3.78 2.06 23.21
N PRO A 133 4.08 3.18 22.51
CA PRO A 133 3.24 3.81 21.49
C PRO A 133 3.25 3.05 20.15
N TRP A 134 2.18 3.19 19.35
CA TRP A 134 2.07 2.45 18.08
C TRP A 134 3.04 2.91 16.98
N THR A 135 3.66 4.10 17.12
CA THR A 135 4.79 4.54 16.30
C THR A 135 5.97 3.57 16.38
N GLU A 136 6.24 3.02 17.57
CA GLU A 136 7.31 2.04 17.78
C GLU A 136 6.89 0.64 17.31
N VAL A 137 5.63 0.25 17.51
CA VAL A 137 5.04 -0.96 16.93
C VAL A 137 5.17 -0.97 15.42
N TYR A 138 4.83 0.14 14.76
CA TYR A 138 5.05 0.33 13.33
C TYR A 138 6.53 0.24 12.98
N SER A 139 7.41 1.00 13.64
CA SER A 139 8.85 1.04 13.34
C SER A 139 9.46 -0.38 13.34
N PHE A 140 9.16 -1.16 14.39
CA PHE A 140 9.57 -2.55 14.49
C PHE A 140 8.96 -3.42 13.39
N ALA A 141 7.63 -3.47 13.27
CA ALA A 141 6.96 -4.37 12.33
C ALA A 141 7.33 -4.05 10.86
N PHE A 142 7.49 -2.76 10.54
CA PHE A 142 7.92 -2.28 9.24
C PHE A 142 9.34 -2.74 8.88
N ASP A 143 10.30 -2.60 9.80
CA ASP A 143 11.66 -3.10 9.59
C ASP A 143 11.68 -4.62 9.39
N ARG A 144 11.01 -5.35 10.27
CA ARG A 144 10.96 -6.83 10.22
C ARG A 144 10.25 -7.32 8.96
N LEU A 145 9.22 -6.62 8.46
CA LEU A 145 8.59 -6.90 7.16
C LEU A 145 9.51 -6.62 5.96
N ARG A 146 10.35 -5.57 6.01
CA ARG A 146 11.38 -5.33 4.98
C ARG A 146 12.42 -6.46 4.96
N CYS A 147 12.75 -7.04 6.11
CA CYS A 147 13.58 -8.24 6.19
C CYS A 147 12.88 -9.49 5.63
N VAL A 148 11.59 -9.71 5.93
CA VAL A 148 10.79 -10.77 5.30
C VAL A 148 10.81 -10.62 3.77
N LYS A 149 10.54 -9.41 3.26
CA LYS A 149 10.60 -9.10 1.82
C LYS A 149 11.99 -9.38 1.21
N GLN A 150 13.06 -9.04 1.92
CA GLN A 150 14.43 -9.29 1.47
C GLN A 150 14.70 -10.80 1.33
N ASP A 151 14.29 -11.61 2.30
CA ASP A 151 14.41 -13.07 2.24
C ASP A 151 13.56 -13.64 1.08
N MET A 152 12.36 -13.10 0.83
CA MET A 152 11.53 -13.51 -0.31
C MET A 152 12.19 -13.20 -1.67
N ILE A 153 12.78 -12.00 -1.83
CA ILE A 153 13.46 -11.58 -3.06
C ILE A 153 14.67 -12.48 -3.34
N VAL A 154 15.51 -12.74 -2.32
CA VAL A 154 16.72 -13.55 -2.48
C VAL A 154 16.39 -15.00 -2.85
N GLN A 155 15.34 -15.57 -2.26
CA GLN A 155 14.86 -16.92 -2.58
C GLN A 155 13.98 -16.97 -3.85
N ARG A 156 13.70 -15.83 -4.48
CA ARG A 156 12.82 -15.69 -5.66
C ARG A 156 11.42 -16.29 -5.43
N LEU A 157 10.85 -16.02 -4.26
CA LEU A 157 9.61 -16.64 -3.82
C LEU A 157 8.42 -16.27 -4.72
N SER A 158 7.64 -17.28 -5.09
CA SER A 158 6.39 -17.19 -5.84
C SER A 158 5.36 -18.16 -5.24
N GLY A 159 4.14 -18.20 -5.77
CA GLY A 159 3.07 -19.07 -5.26
C GLY A 159 2.19 -18.44 -4.16
N LEU A 160 1.43 -19.29 -3.46
CA LEU A 160 0.36 -18.87 -2.55
C LEU A 160 0.89 -18.24 -1.26
N GLU A 161 2.02 -18.72 -0.74
CA GLU A 161 2.71 -18.17 0.42
C GLU A 161 3.24 -16.76 0.12
N CYS A 162 3.76 -16.55 -1.10
CA CYS A 162 4.18 -15.23 -1.57
C CYS A 162 3.02 -14.24 -1.53
N LEU A 163 1.90 -14.60 -2.19
CA LEU A 163 0.67 -13.80 -2.19
C LEU A 163 0.16 -13.54 -0.76
N ALA A 164 0.06 -14.57 0.08
CA ALA A 164 -0.43 -14.44 1.45
C ALA A 164 0.39 -13.46 2.30
N ILE A 165 1.71 -13.37 2.07
CA ILE A 165 2.59 -12.39 2.69
C ILE A 165 2.39 -10.99 2.08
N LEU A 166 2.43 -10.87 0.75
CA LEU A 166 2.30 -9.58 0.04
C LEU A 166 0.97 -8.90 0.37
N GLU A 167 -0.14 -9.65 0.34
CA GLU A 167 -1.48 -9.16 0.67
C GLU A 167 -1.53 -8.57 2.08
N ARG A 168 -1.08 -9.33 3.10
CA ARG A 168 -1.02 -8.88 4.50
C ARG A 168 -0.12 -7.66 4.70
N ALA A 169 1.03 -7.61 4.01
CA ALA A 169 1.93 -6.46 4.06
C ALA A 169 1.24 -5.20 3.49
N VAL A 170 0.54 -5.31 2.36
CA VAL A 170 -0.22 -4.18 1.79
C VAL A 170 -1.33 -3.72 2.75
N ARG A 171 -2.11 -4.63 3.35
CA ARG A 171 -3.16 -4.24 4.33
C ARG A 171 -2.56 -3.52 5.54
N PHE A 172 -1.46 -4.02 6.10
CA PHE A 172 -0.73 -3.37 7.20
C PHE A 172 -0.24 -1.96 6.82
N LEU A 173 0.42 -1.81 5.68
CA LEU A 173 1.01 -0.53 5.28
C LEU A 173 -0.05 0.54 4.94
N ILE A 174 -1.18 0.14 4.34
CA ILE A 174 -2.35 1.03 4.13
C ILE A 174 -2.93 1.46 5.49
N TYR A 175 -3.10 0.52 6.42
CA TYR A 175 -3.58 0.83 7.77
C TYR A 175 -2.61 1.76 8.53
N ALA A 176 -1.30 1.53 8.41
CA ALA A 176 -0.27 2.41 8.98
C ALA A 176 -0.32 3.83 8.38
N SER A 177 -0.49 3.93 7.05
CA SER A 177 -0.64 5.20 6.33
C SER A 177 -1.82 6.02 6.82
N TYR A 178 -2.93 5.37 7.19
CA TYR A 178 -4.07 6.00 7.85
C TYR A 178 -3.75 6.36 9.30
N ARG A 179 -3.33 5.38 10.11
CA ARG A 179 -3.21 5.52 11.57
C ARG A 179 -2.13 6.51 12.02
N LEU A 180 -1.02 6.60 11.31
CA LEU A 180 0.12 7.47 11.62
C LEU A 180 0.08 8.80 10.85
N CYS A 181 -1.02 9.10 10.16
CA CYS A 181 -1.14 10.37 9.45
C CYS A 181 -1.05 11.57 10.43
N GLY A 182 -0.11 12.48 10.15
CA GLY A 182 0.17 13.64 11.01
C GLY A 182 1.12 13.37 12.19
N GLU A 183 1.70 12.17 12.31
CA GLU A 183 2.82 11.96 13.23
C GLU A 183 4.10 12.70 12.75
N PRO A 184 5.02 13.09 13.66
CA PRO A 184 6.28 13.70 13.28
C PRO A 184 7.14 12.79 12.38
N LEU A 185 7.81 13.37 11.37
CA LEU A 185 8.63 12.64 10.39
C LEU A 185 9.70 11.72 11.00
N ARG A 186 10.21 12.05 12.20
CA ARG A 186 11.17 11.22 12.96
C ARG A 186 10.57 9.91 13.50
N LEU A 187 9.24 9.81 13.60
CA LEU A 187 8.51 8.63 14.09
C LEU A 187 7.84 7.87 12.94
N TYR A 188 7.39 8.59 11.92
CA TYR A 188 6.75 8.03 10.73
C TYR A 188 7.05 8.91 9.51
N ASP A 189 7.71 8.35 8.50
CA ASP A 189 7.90 9.00 7.20
C ASP A 189 6.88 8.43 6.18
N PRO A 190 5.88 9.22 5.76
CA PRO A 190 4.88 8.78 4.80
C PRO A 190 5.48 8.40 3.43
N ARG A 191 6.59 9.01 3.02
CA ARG A 191 7.22 8.76 1.70
C ARG A 191 7.94 7.42 1.68
N ILE A 192 8.54 7.03 2.80
CA ILE A 192 9.17 5.71 2.96
C ILE A 192 8.10 4.61 3.00
N ASN A 193 6.99 4.84 3.71
CA ASN A 193 5.84 3.93 3.70
C ASN A 193 5.22 3.81 2.29
N ASP A 194 5.01 4.95 1.60
CA ASP A 194 4.50 5.01 0.22
C ASP A 194 5.36 4.20 -0.75
N THR A 195 6.68 4.41 -0.73
CA THR A 195 7.62 3.66 -1.60
C THR A 195 7.42 2.17 -1.44
N HIS A 196 7.41 1.67 -0.19
CA HIS A 196 7.22 0.25 0.05
C HIS A 196 5.83 -0.24 -0.37
N ILE A 197 4.75 0.52 -0.13
CA ILE A 197 3.41 0.19 -0.64
C ILE A 197 3.41 -0.01 -2.16
N GLN A 198 4.02 0.90 -2.93
CA GLN A 198 4.07 0.77 -4.39
C GLN A 198 4.89 -0.44 -4.83
N GLU A 199 6.03 -0.72 -4.18
CA GLU A 199 6.81 -1.92 -4.46
C GLU A 199 6.02 -3.22 -4.15
N TYR A 200 5.24 -3.25 -3.07
CA TYR A 200 4.40 -4.39 -2.71
C TYR A 200 3.23 -4.55 -3.67
N PHE A 201 2.54 -3.47 -4.07
CA PHE A 201 1.50 -3.51 -5.10
C PHE A 201 2.05 -3.98 -6.46
N SER A 202 3.19 -3.46 -6.89
CA SER A 202 3.83 -3.85 -8.16
C SER A 202 4.11 -5.35 -8.20
N TRP A 203 4.70 -5.91 -7.14
CA TRP A 203 4.95 -7.34 -7.04
C TRP A 203 3.64 -8.16 -6.96
N LEU A 204 2.67 -7.72 -6.17
CA LEU A 204 1.38 -8.40 -6.01
C LEU A 204 0.61 -8.46 -7.35
N PHE A 205 0.60 -7.38 -8.12
CA PHE A 205 -0.04 -7.32 -9.43
C PHE A 205 0.71 -8.12 -10.50
N ASP A 206 2.04 -8.20 -10.44
CA ASP A 206 2.83 -9.10 -11.28
C ASP A 206 2.48 -10.58 -11.00
N CYS A 207 2.43 -10.97 -9.73
CA CYS A 207 2.01 -12.33 -9.32
C CYS A 207 0.58 -12.66 -9.77
N TYR A 208 -0.36 -11.71 -9.69
CA TYR A 208 -1.72 -11.88 -10.19
C TYR A 208 -1.83 -11.95 -11.73
N THR A 209 -0.86 -11.41 -12.46
CA THR A 209 -0.84 -11.38 -13.93
C THR A 209 -0.16 -12.62 -14.51
N ASN A 210 0.95 -13.06 -13.89
CA ASN A 210 1.82 -14.11 -14.41
C ASN A 210 1.56 -15.50 -13.79
N GLY A 211 0.87 -15.58 -12.65
CA GLY A 211 0.60 -16.83 -11.97
C GLY A 211 -0.70 -17.54 -12.44
N PRO A 212 -0.92 -18.81 -12.03
CA PRO A 212 -1.97 -19.66 -12.60
C PRO A 212 -3.41 -19.25 -12.29
N GLY A 213 -3.65 -18.51 -11.19
CA GLY A 213 -4.98 -18.14 -10.72
C GLY A 213 -5.93 -19.31 -10.43
N PRO A 214 -7.23 -19.04 -10.16
CA PRO A 214 -7.79 -17.73 -9.82
C PRO A 214 -7.39 -17.31 -8.39
N TYR A 215 -7.40 -16.00 -8.13
CA TYR A 215 -7.01 -15.44 -6.82
C TYR A 215 -8.23 -14.82 -6.11
N PRO A 216 -8.57 -15.25 -4.88
CA PRO A 216 -9.82 -14.85 -4.23
C PRO A 216 -9.87 -13.36 -3.88
N ASN A 217 -8.74 -12.75 -3.52
CA ASN A 217 -8.66 -11.36 -3.03
C ASN A 217 -8.26 -10.36 -4.14
N GLN A 218 -8.14 -10.79 -5.40
CA GLN A 218 -7.61 -9.96 -6.48
C GLN A 218 -8.43 -8.68 -6.72
N ASP A 219 -9.76 -8.74 -6.56
CA ASP A 219 -10.62 -7.58 -6.72
C ASP A 219 -10.48 -6.57 -5.56
N GLU A 220 -10.24 -7.05 -4.34
CA GLU A 220 -9.89 -6.21 -3.18
C GLU A 220 -8.62 -5.40 -3.49
N PHE A 221 -7.52 -6.08 -3.84
CA PHE A 221 -6.23 -5.41 -4.02
C PHE A 221 -6.17 -4.51 -5.26
N GLN A 222 -6.90 -4.85 -6.33
CA GLN A 222 -7.05 -3.95 -7.48
C GLN A 222 -7.87 -2.69 -7.11
N ALA A 223 -8.92 -2.82 -6.29
CA ALA A 223 -9.65 -1.67 -5.77
C ALA A 223 -8.80 -0.83 -4.80
N LEU A 224 -8.03 -1.46 -3.91
CA LEU A 224 -7.12 -0.77 -2.98
C LEU A 224 -6.02 -0.01 -3.75
N GLY A 225 -5.40 -0.63 -4.75
CA GLY A 225 -4.36 0.01 -5.57
C GLY A 225 -4.86 1.23 -6.33
N LEU A 226 -6.10 1.18 -6.87
CA LEU A 226 -6.72 2.33 -7.50
C LEU A 226 -7.10 3.43 -6.49
N LEU A 227 -7.68 3.08 -5.33
CA LEU A 227 -8.03 4.04 -4.28
C LEU A 227 -6.80 4.71 -3.64
N TYR A 228 -5.69 3.99 -3.53
CA TYR A 228 -4.43 4.55 -3.04
C TYR A 228 -3.82 5.53 -4.04
N ASN A 229 -3.95 5.24 -5.34
CA ASN A 229 -3.34 6.00 -6.44
C ASN A 229 -4.38 6.81 -7.26
N LEU A 230 -5.32 7.50 -6.60
CA LEU A 230 -6.34 8.30 -7.31
C LEU A 230 -5.71 9.33 -8.27
N GLY A 231 -6.30 9.44 -9.45
CA GLY A 231 -5.83 10.31 -10.53
C GLY A 231 -4.64 9.78 -11.33
N SER A 232 -4.07 8.63 -10.94
CA SER A 232 -2.98 7.99 -11.70
C SER A 232 -3.48 7.40 -13.02
N SER A 233 -3.03 7.98 -14.14
CA SER A 233 -3.35 7.49 -15.48
C SER A 233 -2.87 6.06 -15.73
N SER A 234 -1.68 5.70 -15.22
CA SER A 234 -1.13 4.34 -15.37
C SER A 234 -1.92 3.32 -14.56
N THR A 235 -2.35 3.66 -13.35
CA THR A 235 -3.20 2.79 -12.53
C THR A 235 -4.58 2.62 -13.16
N LEU A 236 -5.16 3.68 -13.71
CA LEU A 236 -6.42 3.58 -14.45
C LEU A 236 -6.28 2.71 -15.70
N GLN A 237 -5.21 2.87 -16.48
CA GLN A 237 -4.94 2.04 -17.66
C GLN A 237 -4.86 0.55 -17.30
N HIS A 238 -4.05 0.19 -16.29
CA HIS A 238 -3.94 -1.19 -15.80
C HIS A 238 -5.31 -1.78 -15.44
N ILE A 239 -6.14 -1.04 -14.70
CA ILE A 239 -7.49 -1.49 -14.33
C ILE A 239 -8.37 -1.70 -15.58
N MET A 240 -8.21 -0.89 -16.64
CA MET A 240 -8.97 -1.03 -17.88
C MET A 240 -8.55 -2.24 -18.73
N GLU A 241 -7.27 -2.62 -18.65
CA GLU A 241 -6.70 -3.83 -19.28
C GLU A 241 -7.14 -5.12 -18.58
N LEU A 242 -7.60 -5.07 -17.33
CA LEU A 242 -8.07 -6.26 -16.60
C LEU A 242 -9.27 -6.96 -17.27
N PRO A 243 -9.41 -8.29 -17.07
CA PRO A 243 -10.59 -9.06 -17.43
C PRO A 243 -11.91 -8.42 -16.94
N VAL A 244 -12.94 -8.48 -17.79
CA VAL A 244 -14.26 -7.89 -17.54
C VAL A 244 -14.87 -8.32 -16.19
N ARG A 245 -14.60 -9.57 -15.75
CA ARG A 245 -15.03 -10.08 -14.46
C ARG A 245 -14.50 -9.25 -13.28
N LEU A 246 -13.22 -8.89 -13.30
CA LEU A 246 -12.60 -8.09 -12.23
C LEU A 246 -13.08 -6.64 -12.29
N ARG A 247 -13.18 -6.04 -13.48
CA ARG A 247 -13.72 -4.66 -13.62
C ARG A 247 -15.16 -4.53 -13.12
N LYS A 248 -15.98 -5.57 -13.32
CA LYS A 248 -17.37 -5.66 -12.80
C LYS A 248 -17.48 -6.03 -11.32
N ALA A 249 -16.37 -6.33 -10.63
CA ALA A 249 -16.41 -6.57 -9.19
C ALA A 249 -16.86 -5.31 -8.44
N ARG A 250 -17.68 -5.46 -7.41
CA ARG A 250 -18.32 -4.34 -6.68
C ARG A 250 -17.29 -3.37 -6.08
N SER A 251 -16.18 -3.93 -5.57
CA SER A 251 -14.99 -3.25 -5.07
C SER A 251 -14.36 -2.35 -6.14
N VAL A 252 -13.97 -2.93 -7.28
CA VAL A 252 -13.29 -2.26 -8.40
C VAL A 252 -14.21 -1.24 -9.09
N THR A 253 -15.50 -1.58 -9.32
CA THR A 253 -16.48 -0.65 -9.89
C THR A 253 -16.70 0.58 -9.01
N LEU A 254 -16.72 0.41 -7.67
CA LEU A 254 -16.83 1.55 -6.75
C LEU A 254 -15.55 2.41 -6.75
N ALA A 255 -14.37 1.78 -6.77
CA ALA A 255 -13.09 2.47 -6.88
C ALA A 255 -12.97 3.28 -8.19
N LEU A 256 -13.39 2.70 -9.32
CA LEU A 256 -13.49 3.38 -10.62
C LEU A 256 -14.42 4.60 -10.57
N ALA A 257 -15.60 4.46 -9.96
CA ALA A 257 -16.54 5.58 -9.82
C ALA A 257 -16.01 6.72 -8.93
N ILE A 258 -15.19 6.40 -7.92
CA ILE A 258 -14.49 7.37 -7.07
C ILE A 258 -13.35 8.05 -7.83
N ASN A 259 -12.54 7.29 -8.56
CA ASN A 259 -11.47 7.83 -9.38
C ASN A 259 -12.01 8.74 -10.50
N GLN A 260 -13.12 8.37 -11.12
CA GLN A 260 -13.82 9.23 -12.08
C GLN A 260 -14.29 10.54 -11.43
N ALA A 261 -14.92 10.48 -10.25
CA ALA A 261 -15.33 11.68 -9.53
C ALA A 261 -14.15 12.58 -9.10
N TYR A 262 -12.98 12.00 -8.84
CA TYR A 262 -11.74 12.73 -8.57
C TYR A 262 -11.23 13.45 -9.83
N LEU A 263 -11.14 12.75 -10.96
CA LEU A 263 -10.73 13.32 -12.26
C LEU A 263 -11.70 14.42 -12.75
N GLU A 264 -13.00 14.25 -12.53
CA GLU A 264 -14.05 15.25 -12.79
C GLU A 264 -13.98 16.48 -11.86
N ARG A 265 -13.08 16.50 -10.86
CA ARG A 265 -13.04 17.49 -9.77
C ARG A 265 -14.41 17.67 -9.09
N ASN A 266 -15.10 16.56 -8.84
CA ASN A 266 -16.42 16.53 -8.21
C ASN A 266 -16.34 15.99 -6.77
N PRO A 267 -15.90 16.80 -5.80
CA PRO A 267 -15.65 16.35 -4.42
C PRO A 267 -16.95 15.90 -3.72
N VAL A 268 -18.10 16.50 -4.06
CA VAL A 268 -19.41 16.10 -3.51
C VAL A 268 -19.78 14.68 -3.94
N ARG A 269 -19.54 14.31 -5.21
CA ARG A 269 -19.75 12.94 -5.70
C ARG A 269 -18.74 11.96 -5.08
N LEU A 270 -17.47 12.37 -4.99
CA LEU A 270 -16.41 11.55 -4.39
C LEU A 270 -16.73 11.20 -2.93
N LEU A 271 -17.00 12.21 -2.08
CA LEU A 271 -17.29 12.01 -0.66
C LEU A 271 -18.59 11.21 -0.44
N ARG A 272 -19.60 11.40 -1.29
CA ARG A 272 -20.83 10.57 -1.26
C ARG A 272 -20.54 9.09 -1.59
N LEU A 273 -19.65 8.81 -2.55
CA LEU A 273 -19.24 7.45 -2.88
C LEU A 273 -18.31 6.85 -1.81
N ALA A 274 -17.44 7.64 -1.19
CA ALA A 274 -16.54 7.23 -0.12
C ALA A 274 -17.29 6.60 1.08
N ARG A 275 -18.50 7.07 1.38
CA ARG A 275 -19.38 6.48 2.40
C ARG A 275 -19.74 5.02 2.14
N ARG A 276 -19.67 4.54 0.89
CA ARG A 276 -19.97 3.15 0.50
C ARG A 276 -18.78 2.19 0.63
N LEU A 277 -17.57 2.70 0.89
CA LEU A 277 -16.36 1.90 1.06
C LEU A 277 -16.38 1.12 2.38
N ASN A 278 -15.70 -0.02 2.41
CA ASN A 278 -15.33 -0.69 3.66
C ASN A 278 -14.20 0.08 4.39
N PHE A 279 -13.82 -0.37 5.58
CA PHE A 279 -12.80 0.29 6.40
C PHE A 279 -11.45 0.45 5.67
N LEU A 280 -10.88 -0.64 5.15
CA LEU A 280 -9.55 -0.63 4.54
C LEU A 280 -9.51 0.17 3.23
N GLN A 281 -10.58 0.10 2.42
CA GLN A 281 -10.76 0.95 1.25
C GLN A 281 -10.83 2.43 1.62
N ALA A 282 -11.48 2.77 2.74
CA ALA A 282 -11.52 4.13 3.25
C ALA A 282 -10.15 4.59 3.80
N CYS A 283 -9.36 3.70 4.42
CA CYS A 283 -7.96 3.97 4.77
C CYS A 283 -7.11 4.28 3.51
N ALA A 284 -7.27 3.51 2.42
CA ALA A 284 -6.56 3.75 1.17
C ALA A 284 -6.93 5.11 0.55
N LEU A 285 -8.22 5.48 0.61
CA LEU A 285 -8.71 6.78 0.15
C LEU A 285 -8.27 7.95 1.05
N HIS A 286 -8.00 7.71 2.34
CA HIS A 286 -7.84 8.75 3.37
C HIS A 286 -6.87 9.86 2.98
N ARG A 287 -5.72 9.50 2.39
CA ARG A 287 -4.68 10.44 1.94
C ARG A 287 -5.17 11.52 0.96
N HIS A 288 -6.25 11.24 0.22
CA HIS A 288 -6.83 12.15 -0.77
C HIS A 288 -7.94 13.05 -0.20
N LEU A 289 -8.46 12.74 1.00
CA LEU A 289 -9.62 13.44 1.56
C LEU A 289 -9.34 14.90 1.91
N VAL A 290 -8.11 15.23 2.34
CA VAL A 290 -7.72 16.61 2.67
C VAL A 290 -7.81 17.49 1.42
N MET A 291 -7.21 17.06 0.31
CA MET A 291 -7.29 17.75 -0.98
C MET A 291 -8.72 17.83 -1.52
N CYS A 292 -9.49 16.74 -1.39
CA CYS A 292 -10.90 16.72 -1.80
C CYS A 292 -11.76 17.75 -1.05
N ARG A 293 -11.53 17.89 0.27
CA ARG A 293 -12.24 18.86 1.11
C ARG A 293 -11.79 20.31 0.85
N ARG A 294 -10.48 20.54 0.64
CA ARG A 294 -9.94 21.81 0.16
C ARG A 294 -10.61 22.26 -1.14
N ASP A 295 -10.64 21.39 -2.14
CA ASP A 295 -11.18 21.70 -3.46
C ASP A 295 -12.69 22.00 -3.39
N LEU A 296 -13.43 21.32 -2.50
CA LEU A 296 -14.84 21.65 -2.21
C LEU A 296 -14.97 23.07 -1.65
N LEU A 297 -14.19 23.43 -0.62
CA LEU A 297 -14.21 24.77 -0.03
C LEU A 297 -13.79 25.85 -1.04
N LEU A 298 -12.82 25.58 -1.91
CA LEU A 298 -12.40 26.50 -2.97
C LEU A 298 -13.53 26.72 -4.00
N ILE A 299 -14.17 25.65 -4.48
CA ILE A 299 -15.31 25.73 -5.41
C ILE A 299 -16.45 26.54 -4.79
N TYR A 300 -16.78 26.31 -3.52
CA TYR A 300 -17.85 27.04 -2.83
C TYR A 300 -17.46 28.50 -2.56
N SER A 301 -16.19 28.77 -2.18
CA SER A 301 -15.68 30.12 -1.96
C SER A 301 -15.69 30.99 -3.21
N HIS A 302 -15.56 30.38 -4.39
CA HIS A 302 -15.74 31.07 -5.68
C HIS A 302 -17.22 31.16 -6.10
N GLY A 303 -17.97 30.06 -6.03
CA GLY A 303 -19.34 29.97 -6.55
C GLY A 303 -20.41 30.67 -5.71
N TYR A 304 -20.20 30.77 -4.39
CA TYR A 304 -21.12 31.43 -3.45
C TYR A 304 -20.53 32.74 -2.87
N SER A 305 -19.55 33.35 -3.55
CA SER A 305 -18.88 34.58 -3.12
C SER A 305 -19.82 35.80 -3.11
N SER A 306 -20.56 36.01 -2.02
CA SER A 306 -21.52 37.12 -1.89
C SER A 306 -21.65 37.58 -0.44
N ARG A 307 -21.54 38.90 -0.21
CA ARG A 307 -21.68 39.53 1.12
C ARG A 307 -23.07 39.35 1.75
N ASN A 308 -24.08 39.08 0.93
CA ASN A 308 -25.47 38.98 1.37
C ASN A 308 -25.95 37.52 1.47
N CYS A 309 -25.10 36.54 1.16
CA CYS A 309 -25.46 35.12 1.19
C CYS A 309 -24.70 34.40 2.30
N SER A 310 -25.42 33.62 3.10
CA SER A 310 -24.83 32.69 4.06
C SER A 310 -25.26 31.27 3.73
N PHE A 311 -24.34 30.32 3.91
CA PHE A 311 -24.59 28.90 3.67
C PHE A 311 -24.72 28.16 5.00
N PRO A 312 -25.69 27.24 5.21
CA PRO A 312 -25.83 26.53 6.48
C PRO A 312 -24.61 25.63 6.77
N LEU A 313 -24.00 25.78 7.95
CA LEU A 313 -22.82 25.00 8.36
C LEU A 313 -23.15 23.51 8.43
N ASP A 314 -24.32 23.14 8.95
CA ASP A 314 -24.83 21.76 8.94
C ASP A 314 -24.83 21.14 7.54
N ARG A 315 -25.22 21.93 6.53
CA ARG A 315 -25.25 21.46 5.14
C ARG A 315 -23.85 21.31 4.57
N LEU A 316 -22.91 22.17 4.97
CA LEU A 316 -21.51 22.08 4.55
C LEU A 316 -20.82 20.86 5.18
N ALA A 317 -21.09 20.59 6.46
CA ALA A 317 -20.66 19.40 7.19
C ALA A 317 -21.15 18.10 6.50
N GLN A 318 -22.43 18.06 6.13
CA GLN A 318 -23.01 16.97 5.32
C GLN A 318 -22.36 16.80 3.94
N LEU A 319 -21.79 17.85 3.33
CA LEU A 319 -21.11 17.75 2.04
C LEU A 319 -19.66 17.28 2.20
N LEU A 320 -18.94 17.83 3.19
CA LEU A 320 -17.54 17.50 3.51
C LEU A 320 -17.39 16.12 4.19
N SER A 321 -18.49 15.52 4.66
CA SER A 321 -18.47 14.32 5.51
C SER A 321 -17.61 14.54 6.75
N LEU A 322 -17.96 15.56 7.52
CA LEU A 322 -17.34 15.94 8.78
C LEU A 322 -18.43 16.39 9.76
N ASP A 323 -18.08 16.43 11.04
CA ASP A 323 -18.89 17.08 12.08
C ASP A 323 -18.90 18.59 11.88
N THR A 324 -19.89 19.28 12.47
CA THR A 324 -20.01 20.74 12.39
C THR A 324 -18.81 21.45 13.01
N SER A 325 -18.27 20.94 14.11
CA SER A 325 -17.06 21.44 14.77
C SER A 325 -15.81 21.33 13.88
N HIS A 326 -15.53 20.15 13.35
CA HIS A 326 -14.42 19.91 12.42
C HIS A 326 -14.59 20.69 11.10
N THR A 327 -15.82 20.89 10.66
CA THR A 327 -16.15 21.73 9.50
C THR A 327 -15.83 23.20 9.75
N ALA A 328 -16.24 23.75 10.90
CA ALA A 328 -15.94 25.13 11.27
C ALA A 328 -14.42 25.38 11.40
N GLN A 329 -13.69 24.46 12.05
CA GLN A 329 -12.22 24.51 12.15
C GLN A 329 -11.55 24.47 10.77
N LEU A 330 -12.04 23.62 9.85
CA LEU A 330 -11.54 23.55 8.48
C LEU A 330 -11.80 24.87 7.72
N CYS A 331 -13.01 25.42 7.81
CA CYS A 331 -13.35 26.71 7.21
C CYS A 331 -12.42 27.82 7.71
N GLN A 332 -12.25 27.95 9.03
CA GLN A 332 -11.36 28.93 9.65
C GLN A 332 -9.89 28.76 9.23
N ALA A 333 -9.42 27.51 9.08
CA ALA A 333 -8.07 27.22 8.60
C ALA A 333 -7.83 27.68 7.14
N TYR A 334 -8.88 27.72 6.32
CA TYR A 334 -8.86 28.22 4.94
C TYR A 334 -9.30 29.70 4.80
N GLY A 335 -9.43 30.43 5.92
CA GLY A 335 -9.86 31.85 5.92
C GLY A 335 -11.36 32.06 5.58
N VAL A 336 -12.18 31.02 5.63
CA VAL A 336 -13.63 31.12 5.42
C VAL A 336 -14.32 31.44 6.75
N GLU A 337 -15.08 32.54 6.77
CA GLU A 337 -15.78 33.02 7.96
C GLU A 337 -16.95 32.10 8.35
N VAL A 338 -17.06 31.81 9.65
CA VAL A 338 -18.13 30.99 10.23
C VAL A 338 -18.71 31.73 11.43
N ASP A 339 -19.99 32.09 11.35
CA ASP A 339 -20.77 32.70 12.42
C ASP A 339 -21.90 31.74 12.82
N GLN A 340 -21.84 31.22 14.05
CA GLN A 340 -22.78 30.23 14.59
C GLN A 340 -22.99 29.01 13.66
N ASN A 341 -24.09 28.97 12.90
CA ASN A 341 -24.46 27.92 11.94
C ASN A 341 -24.48 28.44 10.49
N LYS A 342 -23.77 29.54 10.22
CA LYS A 342 -23.68 30.20 8.91
C LYS A 342 -22.23 30.31 8.47
N VAL A 343 -21.98 29.98 7.21
CA VAL A 343 -20.69 30.12 6.55
C VAL A 343 -20.79 31.21 5.50
N ALA A 344 -19.92 32.21 5.58
CA ALA A 344 -19.83 33.29 4.61
C ALA A 344 -18.67 33.00 3.64
N PHE A 345 -19.02 32.75 2.38
CA PHE A 345 -18.05 32.45 1.34
C PHE A 345 -17.54 33.73 0.69
N SER A 346 -16.22 33.86 0.58
CA SER A 346 -15.56 35.00 -0.07
C SER A 346 -14.33 34.53 -0.83
N LYS A 347 -14.31 34.79 -2.14
CA LYS A 347 -13.17 34.49 -3.01
C LYS A 347 -11.87 35.17 -2.55
N ALA A 348 -11.97 36.34 -1.92
CA ALA A 348 -10.81 37.12 -1.48
C ALA A 348 -10.26 36.70 -0.10
N ALA A 349 -11.06 36.01 0.71
CA ALA A 349 -10.65 35.55 2.05
C ALA A 349 -10.06 34.13 2.04
N PHE A 350 -10.34 33.34 0.99
CA PHE A 350 -9.80 31.98 0.87
C PHE A 350 -8.26 32.01 0.79
N THR A 351 -7.64 31.36 1.77
CA THR A 351 -6.17 31.29 1.94
C THR A 351 -5.74 29.86 2.19
N GLU A 352 -4.53 29.50 1.76
CA GLU A 352 -3.96 28.19 2.12
C GLU A 352 -3.45 28.22 3.56
N PRO A 353 -3.78 27.24 4.41
CA PRO A 353 -3.26 27.16 5.77
C PRO A 353 -1.75 26.93 5.78
N GLU A 354 -1.09 27.49 6.80
CA GLU A 354 0.31 27.22 7.07
C GLU A 354 0.58 25.71 7.26
N GLN A 355 1.77 25.27 6.84
CA GLN A 355 2.17 23.87 6.88
C GLN A 355 2.12 23.32 8.32
N GLY A 356 1.27 22.32 8.54
CA GLY A 356 1.05 21.70 9.86
C GLY A 356 -0.18 22.19 10.63
N ARG A 357 -0.87 23.24 10.17
CA ARG A 357 -2.11 23.74 10.82
C ARG A 357 -3.32 22.80 10.64
N LEU A 358 -3.30 21.96 9.60
CA LEU A 358 -4.32 20.93 9.36
C LEU A 358 -3.92 19.60 10.03
N LEU A 359 -4.55 19.27 11.14
CA LEU A 359 -4.35 17.99 11.82
C LEU A 359 -5.03 16.86 11.03
N CYS A 360 -4.25 15.97 10.42
CA CYS A 360 -4.79 14.83 9.65
C CYS A 360 -5.77 13.97 10.47
N LYS A 361 -5.54 13.85 11.78
CA LYS A 361 -6.39 13.10 12.72
C LYS A 361 -7.81 13.65 12.85
N SER A 362 -8.03 14.96 12.67
CA SER A 362 -9.36 15.59 12.67
C SER A 362 -10.26 15.14 11.50
N TYR A 363 -9.70 14.39 10.55
CA TYR A 363 -10.37 13.93 9.33
C TYR A 363 -10.71 12.45 9.35
N HIS A 364 -10.36 11.74 10.44
CA HIS A 364 -10.52 10.31 10.58
C HIS A 364 -11.97 9.85 10.70
N SER A 365 -12.94 10.70 11.10
CA SER A 365 -14.33 10.31 11.38
C SER A 365 -14.96 9.41 10.31
N LEU A 366 -14.92 9.83 9.04
CA LEU A 366 -15.41 9.08 7.87
C LEU A 366 -14.81 7.65 7.74
N VAL A 367 -13.62 7.42 8.29
CA VAL A 367 -12.91 6.14 8.28
C VAL A 367 -13.11 5.39 9.59
N SER A 368 -13.00 6.05 10.75
CA SER A 368 -13.12 5.41 12.07
C SER A 368 -14.53 4.87 12.34
N GLU A 369 -15.59 5.55 11.89
CA GLU A 369 -16.98 5.04 11.93
C GLU A 369 -17.13 3.69 11.22
N LYS A 370 -16.26 3.39 10.25
CA LYS A 370 -16.28 2.15 9.46
C LYS A 370 -15.53 1.02 10.14
N GLN A 371 -14.69 1.30 11.14
CA GLN A 371 -13.94 0.26 11.84
C GLN A 371 -14.88 -0.61 12.67
N LYS A 372 -15.87 -0.01 13.33
CA LYS A 372 -16.80 -0.69 14.24
C LYS A 372 -16.02 -1.57 15.22
N ASP A 373 -16.42 -2.84 15.35
CA ASP A 373 -15.81 -3.84 16.23
C ASP A 373 -14.62 -4.59 15.59
N LEU A 374 -14.18 -4.22 14.38
CA LEU A 374 -13.09 -4.91 13.69
C LEU A 374 -11.74 -4.65 14.39
N GLY A 375 -11.13 -5.73 14.86
CA GLY A 375 -9.78 -5.72 15.40
C GLY A 375 -8.74 -5.42 14.33
N VAL A 376 -7.61 -4.83 14.74
CA VAL A 376 -6.47 -4.55 13.84
C VAL A 376 -5.95 -5.84 13.20
N LYS A 377 -5.99 -6.95 13.94
CA LYS A 377 -5.70 -8.29 13.45
C LYS A 377 -6.58 -8.68 12.26
N ASP A 378 -7.90 -8.52 12.41
CA ASP A 378 -8.91 -8.94 11.43
C ASP A 378 -8.77 -8.16 10.13
N ILE A 379 -8.59 -6.84 10.25
CA ILE A 379 -8.35 -5.91 9.15
C ILE A 379 -7.12 -6.32 8.31
N ILE A 380 -6.03 -6.75 8.95
CA ILE A 380 -4.79 -7.10 8.24
C ILE A 380 -4.85 -8.52 7.66
N HIS A 381 -5.52 -9.47 8.33
CA HIS A 381 -5.78 -10.78 7.75
C HIS A 381 -6.77 -10.78 6.59
N GLY A 382 -7.66 -9.78 6.53
CA GLY A 382 -8.71 -9.68 5.51
C GLY A 382 -10.03 -10.33 5.95
N PHE A 383 -10.29 -10.43 7.25
CA PHE A 383 -11.61 -10.74 7.77
C PHE A 383 -12.40 -9.42 7.86
N THR A 384 -13.36 -9.21 6.95
CA THR A 384 -14.11 -7.95 6.75
C THR A 384 -15.60 -8.15 6.53
#